data_AF-A0A3M0WI59-F1
#
_entry.id   AF-A0A3M0WI59-F1
#
_cell.length_a   1.000
_cell.length_b   1.000
_cell.length_c   1.000
_cell.angle_alpha   90.00
_cell.angle_beta   90.00
_cell.angle_gamma   90.00
#
_symmetry.space_group_name_H-M   'P 1'
#
loop_
_entity.id
_entity.type
_entity.pdbx_description
1 polymer ?
#
loop_
_entity_poly.entity_id
_entity_poly.type
_entity_poly.pdbx_seq_one_letter_code
_entity_poly.pdbx_strand_id
1 'polypeptide(L)' 'MAIPDYQGLMLPLLELVAERGEIPTREAAIELGERLGLSEEERQAALPSGERVMHTRTHWAATYLVKA' A
#
# COMPACT_ATOMS: atom_id res chain seq x y z
N MET A 1 6.39 5.45 12.42
CA MET A 1 4.93 5.70 12.50
C MET A 1 4.21 4.36 12.36
N ALA A 2 2.98 4.21 12.85
CA ALA A 2 2.27 2.96 12.58
C ALA A 2 2.04 2.84 11.05
N ILE A 3 2.48 1.73 10.45
CA ILE A 3 2.15 1.41 9.05
C ILE A 3 0.63 1.51 8.91
N PRO A 4 0.06 2.25 7.94
CA PRO A 4 -1.39 2.36 7.78
C PRO A 4 -2.02 1.02 7.45
N ASP A 5 -3.24 0.77 7.95
CA ASP A 5 -4.03 -0.39 7.53
C ASP A 5 -4.58 -0.23 6.09
N TYR A 6 -5.31 -1.22 5.59
CA TYR A 6 -5.81 -1.17 4.22
C TYR A 6 -6.82 -0.03 4.00
N GLN A 7 -7.56 0.40 5.03
CA GLN A 7 -8.52 1.50 4.92
C GLN A 7 -7.77 2.83 4.80
N GLY A 8 -6.73 3.03 5.62
CA GLY A 8 -5.84 4.18 5.54
C GLY A 8 -5.08 4.31 4.21
N LEU A 9 -4.91 3.21 3.48
CA LEU A 9 -4.28 3.20 2.16
C LEU A 9 -5.25 3.46 0.99
N MET A 10 -6.56 3.46 1.20
CA MET A 10 -7.53 3.60 0.10
C MET A 10 -7.40 4.93 -0.63
N LEU A 11 -7.44 6.05 0.09
CA LEU A 11 -7.33 7.38 -0.50
C LEU A 11 -5.95 7.60 -1.16
N PRO A 12 -4.82 7.35 -0.49
CA PRO A 12 -3.50 7.46 -1.11
C PRO A 12 -3.34 6.60 -2.37
N LEU A 13 -3.94 5.41 -2.40
CA LEU A 13 -3.91 4.54 -3.58
C LEU A 13 -4.71 5.14 -4.75
N LEU A 14 -5.89 5.73 -4.51
CA LEU A 14 -6.66 6.41 -5.54
C LEU A 14 -5.93 7.63 -6.09
N GLU A 15 -5.33 8.44 -5.22
CA GLU A 15 -4.52 9.61 -5.61
C GLU A 15 -3.34 9.17 -6.49
N LEU A 16 -2.63 8.11 -6.08
CA LEU A 16 -1.53 7.56 -6.86
C LEU A 16 -1.97 7.08 -8.26
N VAL A 17 -3.08 6.35 -8.34
CA VAL A 17 -3.62 5.88 -9.62
C VAL A 17 -4.12 7.05 -10.49
N ALA A 18 -4.70 8.09 -9.89
CA ALA A 18 -5.11 9.29 -10.62
C ALA A 18 -3.92 10.03 -11.24
N GLU A 19 -2.76 10.05 -10.56
CA GLU A 19 -1.55 10.69 -11.05
C GLU A 19 -0.79 9.86 -12.09
N ARG A 20 -0.67 8.54 -11.87
CA ARG A 20 0.19 7.66 -12.69
C ARG A 20 -0.56 6.83 -13.73
N GLY A 21 -1.88 6.74 -13.62
CA GLY A 21 -2.68 5.78 -14.37
C GLY A 21 -2.55 4.37 -13.81
N GLU A 22 -2.73 3.37 -14.67
CA GLU A 22 -2.65 1.96 -14.28
C GLU A 22 -1.24 1.61 -13.77
N ILE A 23 -1.17 1.07 -12.55
CA ILE A 23 0.07 0.68 -11.88
C ILE A 23 -0.10 -0.69 -11.20
N PRO A 24 0.89 -1.59 -11.29
CA PRO A 24 0.86 -2.84 -10.53
C PRO A 24 0.78 -2.57 -9.02
N THR A 25 -0.09 -3.29 -8.32
CA THR A 25 -0.28 -3.12 -6.86
C THR A 25 1.02 -3.24 -6.06
N ARG A 26 1.97 -4.05 -6.54
CA ARG A 26 3.30 -4.19 -5.94
C ARG A 26 4.12 -2.90 -6.02
N GLU A 27 4.11 -2.24 -7.17
CA GLU A 27 4.78 -0.95 -7.35
C GLU A 27 4.09 0.14 -6.57
N ALA A 28 2.75 0.15 -6.57
CA ALA A 28 1.96 1.05 -5.74
C ALA A 28 2.31 0.93 -4.25
N ALA A 29 2.50 -0.29 -3.74
CA ALA A 29 2.87 -0.50 -2.33
C ALA A 29 4.25 0.10 -1.98
N ILE A 30 5.21 0.07 -2.92
CA ILE A 30 6.54 0.65 -2.73
C ILE A 30 6.42 2.18 -2.73
N GLU A 31 5.78 2.74 -3.75
CA GLU A 31 5.64 4.19 -3.92
C GLU A 31 4.81 4.82 -2.78
N LEU A 32 3.75 4.14 -2.33
CA LEU A 32 2.99 4.57 -1.15
C LEU A 32 3.83 4.56 0.11
N GLY A 33 4.71 3.56 0.30
CA GLY A 33 5.64 3.54 1.43
C GLY A 33 6.58 4.74 1.46
N GLU A 34 7.05 5.18 0.28
CA GLU A 34 7.86 6.39 0.13
C GLU A 34 7.05 7.66 0.39
N ARG A 35 5.88 7.81 -0.23
CA ARG A 35 4.99 8.98 -0.08
C ARG A 35 4.53 9.20 1.36
N LEU A 36 4.28 8.11 2.08
CA LEU A 36 3.84 8.12 3.49
C LEU A 36 5.01 8.32 4.47
N GLY A 37 6.25 8.43 3.98
CA GLY A 37 7.43 8.63 4.82
C GLY A 37 7.72 7.45 5.75
N LEU A 38 7.39 6.22 5.34
CA LEU A 38 7.71 5.03 6.12
C LEU A 38 9.22 4.83 6.19
N SER A 39 9.73 4.37 7.33
CA SER A 39 11.13 3.98 7.46
C SER A 39 11.44 2.73 6.64
N GLU A 40 12.72 2.42 6.42
CA GLU A 40 13.11 1.19 5.72
C GLU A 40 12.61 -0.04 6.47
N GLU A 41 12.70 -0.04 7.80
CA GLU A 41 12.20 -1.12 8.65
C GLU A 41 10.69 -1.31 8.49
N GLU A 42 9.93 -0.22 8.37
CA GLU A 42 8.49 -0.24 8.16
C GLU A 42 8.13 -0.75 6.75
N ARG A 43 8.89 -0.37 5.72
CA ARG A 43 8.70 -0.85 4.33
C ARG A 43 9.04 -2.33 4.19
N GLN A 44 10.04 -2.81 4.92
CA GLN A 44 10.47 -4.21 4.92
C GLN A 44 9.72 -5.08 5.95
N ALA A 45 8.81 -4.49 6.74
CA ALA A 45 8.03 -5.24 7.72
C ALA A 45 7.28 -6.40 7.04
N ALA A 46 7.37 -7.58 7.65
CA ALA A 46 6.75 -8.80 7.18
C ALA A 46 5.75 -9.35 8.20
N LEU A 47 4.69 -9.97 7.69
CA LEU A 47 3.74 -10.76 8.46
C LEU A 47 4.38 -12.09 8.88
N PRO A 48 3.80 -12.82 9.85
CA PRO A 48 4.25 -14.19 10.19
C PRO A 48 4.26 -15.16 9.01
N SER A 49 3.46 -14.89 7.96
CA SER A 49 3.44 -15.63 6.71
C SER A 49 4.66 -15.38 5.79
N GLY A 50 5.49 -14.38 6.10
CA GLY A 50 6.59 -13.92 5.25
C GLY A 50 6.19 -12.89 4.20
N GLU A 51 4.91 -12.57 4.06
CA GLU A 51 4.45 -11.52 3.15
C GLU A 51 4.75 -10.13 3.69
N ARG A 52 5.13 -9.19 2.80
CA ARG A 52 5.33 -7.79 3.19
C ARG A 52 4.02 -7.15 3.61
N VAL A 53 4.04 -6.45 4.74
CA VAL A 53 2.88 -5.77 5.32
C VAL A 53 2.28 -4.77 4.33
N MET A 54 3.12 -3.89 3.76
CA MET A 54 2.66 -2.89 2.79
C MET A 54 2.02 -3.52 1.56
N HIS A 55 2.62 -4.56 0.99
CA HIS A 55 2.04 -5.26 -0.15
C HIS A 55 0.66 -5.81 0.15
N THR A 56 0.54 -6.49 1.29
CA THR A 56 -0.72 -7.11 1.72
C THR A 56 -1.80 -6.05 1.88
N ARG A 57 -1.48 -4.95 2.56
CA ARG A 57 -2.44 -3.89 2.85
C ARG A 57 -2.84 -3.10 1.60
N THR A 58 -1.91 -2.78 0.71
CA THR A 58 -2.21 -2.16 -0.58
C THR A 58 -3.08 -3.08 -1.46
N HIS A 59 -2.83 -4.40 -1.44
CA HIS A 59 -3.66 -5.37 -2.15
C HIS A 59 -5.11 -5.40 -1.64
N TRP A 60 -5.30 -5.39 -0.32
CA TRP A 60 -6.65 -5.32 0.25
C TRP A 60 -7.33 -3.98 -0.02
N ALA A 61 -6.61 -2.87 0.04
CA ALA A 61 -7.13 -1.56 -0.33
C ALA A 61 -7.67 -1.58 -1.77
N ALA A 62 -6.87 -2.05 -2.73
CA ALA A 62 -7.28 -2.20 -4.12
C ALA A 62 -8.49 -3.13 -4.28
N THR A 63 -8.46 -4.29 -3.64
CA THR A 63 -9.54 -5.29 -3.71
C THR A 63 -10.87 -4.72 -3.23
N TYR A 64 -10.87 -4.00 -2.10
CA TYR A 64 -12.09 -3.40 -1.56
C TYR A 64 -12.55 -2.19 -2.36
N LEU A 65 -11.64 -1.38 -2.90
CA LEU A 65 -12.01 -0.27 -3.80
C LEU A 65 -12.68 -0.77 -5.08
N VAL A 66 -12.25 -1.90 -5.63
CA VAL A 66 -12.83 -2.48 -6.86
C VAL A 66 -14.16 -3.18 -6.61
N LYS A 67 -14.36 -3.74 -5.40
CA LYS A 67 -15.59 -4.45 -5.04
C LYS A 67 -16.72 -3.54 -4.54
N ALA A 68 -16.42 -2.28 -4.24
CA ALA A 68 -17.38 -1.31 -3.69
C ALA A 68 -18.40 -0.82 -4.72
#